data_AF-A0A2D6X510-F1
#
_entry.id   AF-A0A2D6X510-F1
#
_cell.length_a   1.000
_cell.length_b   1.000
_cell.length_c   1.000
_cell.angle_alpha   90.00
_cell.angle_beta   90.00
_cell.angle_gamma   90.00
#
_symmetry.space_group_name_H-M   'P 1'
#
loop_
_entity.id
_entity.type
_entity.pdbx_description
1 polymer ?
#
loop_
_entity_poly.entity_id
_entity_poly.type
_entity_poly.pdbx_seq_one_letter_code
_entity_poly.pdbx_strand_id
1 'polypeptide(L)'
;MPGGSTNGGYGGTPPGTPPGTFAGTGRTRMPNGAIAKPIQEVTKDVSYVASGANSNQIISISQTDDPAAVKTAIPTAIEVVNTGIVPIIVLSEYEGYSDEDTDVGRHTLQTMLMPGETMTPPTRGIIPTANQLHALDGTVVAYTTNLGDGTAFGTLKSDSLANVDTNDLSNTTTPTTIGLDSAASVNFFRVNDIIRVSDDIMRVLGTYSDDPTGSSLADIQIRVERGLFGSAPESVAGTPDIFFHCYNEYYDYDRALQGNSQLNMLDGMGRYKSSNFFGYGRKNGEAEDETFGLVPGSVCFRFYSSAYMDIPMGGTGVAGGTGGSNIPITSSTDSKLTAGQEYSLNLTCDDSSATTISFTVDSDNTTFGGVSGIINKLNEAILTATRTVGNALFGYSCTVSIVGGVLRFTSNSHLSPHDGTNGSKILIEDGAGGTNVLTGAAGIFPDINNSIAPVKPIISPVSIYDPITYAKTPNMAGMCYDNGFGSLIYGGASVGRINYESGAFDMTISSLPNSEFEISLAHDTPFAGKLDTAKEDTSTITAIHANVINNNITGKVNVKVF
;
A
#
# COMPACT_ATOMS: atom_id res chain seq x y z
N MET A 1 19.06 23.25 -60.01
CA MET A 1 17.82 22.45 -60.00
C MET A 1 17.75 21.74 -58.65
N PRO A 2 16.59 21.74 -57.98
CA PRO A 2 16.42 21.40 -56.57
C PRO A 2 15.91 19.96 -56.34
N GLY A 3 15.88 19.56 -55.06
CA GLY A 3 15.12 18.41 -54.52
C GLY A 3 16.03 17.28 -54.05
N GLY A 4 15.89 16.69 -52.87
CA GLY A 4 14.88 16.75 -51.81
C GLY A 4 15.11 15.51 -50.93
N SER A 5 14.92 15.63 -49.62
CA SER A 5 14.94 14.50 -48.70
C SER A 5 13.72 13.59 -48.93
N THR A 6 13.85 12.28 -48.65
CA THR A 6 12.87 11.50 -47.88
C THR A 6 13.31 10.04 -47.70
N ASN A 7 13.22 9.57 -46.45
CA ASN A 7 12.80 8.24 -45.99
C ASN A 7 13.21 6.97 -46.76
N GLY A 8 14.16 6.24 -46.18
CA GLY A 8 14.27 4.78 -46.31
C GLY A 8 13.93 4.14 -44.97
N GLY A 9 12.71 3.59 -44.86
CA GLY A 9 12.21 2.95 -43.66
C GLY A 9 12.81 1.57 -43.41
N TYR A 10 13.25 1.34 -42.18
CA TYR A 10 13.37 0.00 -41.60
C TYR A 10 12.15 -0.26 -40.74
N GLY A 11 11.19 -1.00 -41.30
CA GLY A 11 10.14 -1.67 -40.54
C GLY A 11 10.76 -2.87 -39.83
N GLY A 12 11.18 -2.68 -38.59
CA GLY A 12 11.39 -3.74 -37.62
C GLY A 12 10.23 -3.70 -36.63
N THR A 13 9.47 -4.79 -36.56
CA THR A 13 8.46 -5.05 -35.52
C THR A 13 9.01 -4.75 -34.13
N PRO A 14 8.23 -4.10 -33.23
CA PRO A 14 8.64 -3.85 -31.86
C PRO A 14 9.03 -5.17 -31.15
N PRO A 15 10.03 -5.15 -30.26
CA PRO A 15 10.38 -6.31 -29.44
C PRO A 15 9.15 -6.77 -28.65
N GLY A 16 8.98 -8.09 -28.63
CA GLY A 16 7.86 -8.77 -28.00
C GLY A 16 7.62 -8.33 -26.56
N THR A 17 6.34 -8.23 -26.25
CA THR A 17 5.72 -8.12 -24.93
C THR A 17 6.54 -8.84 -23.84
N PRO A 18 6.75 -8.23 -22.67
CA PRO A 18 7.36 -8.91 -21.53
C PRO A 18 6.56 -10.16 -21.14
N PRO A 19 7.21 -11.27 -20.78
CA PRO A 19 6.53 -12.47 -20.34
C PRO A 19 5.97 -12.27 -18.92
N GLY A 20 4.76 -12.78 -18.68
CA GLY A 20 4.25 -13.00 -17.33
C GLY A 20 3.26 -11.95 -16.82
N THR A 21 2.14 -11.73 -17.52
CA THR A 21 0.92 -11.35 -16.82
C THR A 21 0.60 -12.47 -15.82
N PHE A 22 0.68 -12.15 -14.52
CA PHE A 22 0.06 -12.98 -13.48
C PHE A 22 -1.39 -13.25 -13.87
N ALA A 23 -1.69 -14.51 -14.15
CA ALA A 23 -3.05 -15.00 -14.32
C ALA A 23 -3.73 -15.08 -12.94
N GLY A 24 -3.88 -13.93 -12.28
CA GLY A 24 -4.85 -13.78 -11.21
C GLY A 24 -6.21 -13.63 -11.88
N THR A 25 -7.12 -14.55 -11.59
CA THR A 25 -8.51 -14.53 -12.01
C THR A 25 -9.12 -13.16 -11.73
N GLY A 26 -9.19 -12.33 -12.78
CA GLY A 26 -9.82 -11.04 -12.72
C GLY A 26 -11.28 -11.22 -12.36
N ARG A 27 -11.65 -10.93 -11.11
CA ARG A 27 -13.04 -10.59 -10.79
C ARG A 27 -13.31 -9.26 -11.46
N THR A 28 -13.78 -9.37 -12.70
CA THR A 28 -14.27 -8.27 -13.51
C THR A 28 -15.21 -7.44 -12.64
N ARG A 29 -14.83 -6.18 -12.42
CA ARG A 29 -15.71 -5.16 -11.84
C ARG A 29 -16.96 -5.15 -12.71
N MET A 30 -18.09 -5.69 -12.21
CA MET A 30 -19.29 -5.79 -13.02
C MET A 30 -19.74 -4.38 -13.40
N PRO A 31 -19.98 -4.11 -14.69
CA PRO A 31 -20.57 -2.85 -15.11
C PRO A 31 -21.94 -2.69 -14.45
N ASN A 32 -22.18 -1.47 -14.01
CA ASN A 32 -23.43 -0.93 -13.48
C ASN A 32 -24.68 -1.60 -14.09
N GLY A 33 -25.43 -2.37 -13.28
CA GLY A 33 -26.80 -2.80 -13.58
C GLY A 33 -27.02 -4.20 -14.20
N ALA A 34 -25.98 -4.98 -14.49
CA ALA A 34 -26.17 -6.39 -14.85
C ALA A 34 -26.18 -7.26 -13.59
N ILE A 35 -27.35 -7.74 -13.17
CA ILE A 35 -27.46 -8.77 -12.12
C ILE A 35 -26.66 -9.97 -12.62
N ALA A 36 -25.60 -10.33 -11.90
CA ALA A 36 -24.84 -11.55 -12.16
C ALA A 36 -25.83 -12.71 -12.34
N LYS A 37 -25.75 -13.48 -13.43
CA LYS A 37 -26.59 -14.67 -13.54
C LYS A 37 -26.07 -15.71 -12.55
N PRO A 38 -26.95 -16.40 -11.80
CA PRO A 38 -26.50 -17.45 -10.91
C PRO A 38 -25.80 -18.55 -11.71
N ILE A 39 -24.66 -19.01 -11.21
CA ILE A 39 -23.92 -20.16 -11.77
C ILE A 39 -24.65 -21.47 -11.47
N GLN A 40 -25.46 -21.50 -10.42
CA GLN A 40 -26.33 -22.62 -10.07
C GLN A 40 -27.62 -22.11 -9.43
N GLU A 41 -28.75 -22.65 -9.86
CA GLU A 41 -30.06 -22.37 -9.28
C GLU A 41 -30.79 -23.69 -9.02
N VAL A 42 -31.21 -23.89 -7.76
CA VAL A 42 -31.87 -25.12 -7.32
C VAL A 42 -33.17 -24.76 -6.63
N THR A 43 -34.28 -25.28 -7.16
CA THR A 43 -35.58 -25.23 -6.49
C THR A 43 -35.91 -26.62 -5.96
N LYS A 44 -36.17 -26.75 -4.66
CA LYS A 44 -36.51 -28.02 -4.01
C LYS A 44 -37.72 -27.88 -3.11
N ASP A 45 -38.52 -28.94 -3.09
CA ASP A 45 -39.56 -29.14 -2.10
C ASP A 45 -38.91 -29.57 -0.78
N VAL A 46 -39.42 -29.05 0.34
CA VAL A 46 -38.88 -29.28 1.68
C VAL A 46 -39.94 -29.98 2.51
N SER A 47 -39.69 -31.21 2.93
CA SER A 47 -40.57 -31.95 3.83
C SER A 47 -40.15 -31.80 5.29
N TYR A 48 -41.10 -31.97 6.21
CA TYR A 48 -40.78 -32.11 7.64
C TYR A 48 -39.89 -33.33 7.87
N VAL A 49 -38.79 -33.12 8.58
CA VAL A 49 -37.90 -34.17 9.05
C VAL A 49 -37.96 -34.21 10.58
N ALA A 50 -38.32 -35.37 11.14
CA ALA A 50 -38.40 -35.62 12.57
C ALA A 50 -37.00 -35.71 13.22
N SER A 51 -36.92 -35.55 14.54
CA SER A 51 -35.64 -35.55 15.28
C SER A 51 -34.84 -36.84 15.05
N GLY A 52 -33.55 -36.70 14.73
CA GLY A 52 -32.60 -37.82 14.56
C GLY A 52 -32.32 -38.22 13.10
N ALA A 53 -32.98 -37.60 12.12
CA ALA A 53 -32.67 -37.74 10.69
C ALA A 53 -32.10 -36.43 10.11
N ASN A 54 -31.25 -36.55 9.08
CA ASN A 54 -30.66 -35.39 8.40
C ASN A 54 -31.75 -34.54 7.73
N SER A 55 -31.68 -33.21 7.93
CA SER A 55 -32.58 -32.27 7.26
C SER A 55 -32.42 -32.31 5.72
N ASN A 56 -33.36 -31.73 4.97
CA ASN A 56 -33.35 -31.83 3.51
C ASN A 56 -32.15 -31.04 2.97
N GLN A 57 -31.13 -31.75 2.48
CA GLN A 57 -29.98 -31.10 1.83
C GLN A 57 -30.43 -30.49 0.51
N ILE A 58 -30.36 -29.16 0.43
CA ILE A 58 -30.80 -28.42 -0.75
C ILE A 58 -29.65 -28.36 -1.74
N ILE A 59 -28.47 -27.98 -1.26
CA ILE A 59 -27.22 -27.95 -2.00
C ILE A 59 -26.07 -28.36 -1.08
N SER A 60 -25.10 -29.07 -1.64
CA SER A 60 -23.77 -29.25 -1.06
C SER A 60 -22.81 -28.39 -1.85
N ILE A 61 -22.03 -27.59 -1.13
CA ILE A 61 -20.94 -26.78 -1.65
C ILE A 61 -19.68 -27.49 -1.13
N SER A 62 -19.32 -28.55 -1.83
CA SER A 62 -18.24 -29.45 -1.41
C SER A 62 -16.94 -29.09 -2.11
N GLN A 63 -15.86 -29.02 -1.33
CA GLN A 63 -14.48 -28.95 -1.83
C GLN A 63 -13.71 -30.28 -1.66
N THR A 64 -14.37 -31.41 -1.39
CA THR A 64 -13.64 -32.69 -1.20
C THR A 64 -12.84 -33.08 -2.46
N ASP A 65 -11.71 -33.74 -2.22
CA ASP A 65 -10.86 -34.33 -3.26
C ASP A 65 -11.43 -35.59 -3.92
N ASP A 66 -12.65 -35.99 -3.55
CA ASP A 66 -13.35 -37.09 -4.21
C ASP A 66 -13.54 -36.78 -5.71
N PRO A 67 -12.97 -37.59 -6.62
CA PRO A 67 -13.12 -37.41 -8.06
C PRO A 67 -14.58 -37.48 -8.54
N ALA A 68 -15.50 -38.00 -7.72
CA ALA A 68 -16.93 -38.05 -8.00
C ALA A 68 -17.71 -36.81 -7.50
N ALA A 69 -17.10 -35.90 -6.74
CA ALA A 69 -17.76 -34.71 -6.23
C ALA A 69 -17.90 -33.61 -7.29
N VAL A 70 -19.03 -32.89 -7.27
CA VAL A 70 -19.21 -31.67 -8.07
C VAL A 70 -18.44 -30.53 -7.39
N LYS A 71 -17.18 -30.32 -7.80
CA LYS A 71 -16.33 -29.25 -7.28
C LYS A 71 -16.96 -27.89 -7.63
N THR A 72 -17.40 -27.15 -6.62
CA THR A 72 -18.02 -25.83 -6.80
C THR A 72 -17.03 -24.78 -6.32
N ALA A 73 -16.63 -23.83 -7.18
CA ALA A 73 -15.79 -22.71 -6.75
C ALA A 73 -16.50 -21.94 -5.62
N ILE A 74 -15.74 -21.42 -4.65
CA ILE A 74 -16.30 -20.66 -3.52
C ILE A 74 -17.28 -19.60 -4.03
N PRO A 75 -18.57 -19.66 -3.67
CA PRO A 75 -19.58 -18.74 -4.15
C PRO A 75 -19.24 -17.29 -3.81
N THR A 76 -19.50 -16.39 -4.75
CA THR A 76 -19.39 -14.95 -4.50
C THR A 76 -20.55 -14.44 -3.65
N ALA A 77 -21.73 -15.02 -3.85
CA ALA A 77 -22.92 -14.80 -3.05
C ALA A 77 -23.83 -16.03 -3.11
N ILE A 78 -24.68 -16.18 -2.10
CA ILE A 78 -25.79 -17.14 -2.11
C ILE A 78 -27.06 -16.42 -1.71
N GLU A 79 -28.13 -16.64 -2.47
CA GLU A 79 -29.48 -16.16 -2.17
C GLU A 79 -30.37 -17.37 -1.87
N VAL A 80 -31.02 -17.38 -0.72
CA VAL A 80 -31.99 -18.41 -0.33
C VAL A 80 -33.36 -17.76 -0.19
N VAL A 81 -34.31 -18.19 -1.00
CA VAL A 81 -35.67 -17.65 -1.07
C VAL A 81 -36.68 -18.74 -0.69
N ASN A 82 -37.56 -18.44 0.27
CA ASN A 82 -38.72 -19.29 0.52
C ASN A 82 -39.81 -18.98 -0.51
N THR A 83 -39.94 -19.85 -1.51
CA THR A 83 -40.95 -19.73 -2.58
C THR A 83 -42.22 -20.52 -2.29
N GLY A 84 -42.26 -21.21 -1.13
CA GLY A 84 -43.41 -21.95 -0.65
C GLY A 84 -44.45 -21.08 0.03
N ILE A 85 -45.50 -21.73 0.53
CA ILE A 85 -46.63 -21.09 1.21
C ILE A 85 -46.57 -21.23 2.74
N VAL A 86 -45.52 -21.86 3.28
CA VAL A 86 -45.31 -22.08 4.72
C VAL A 86 -43.89 -21.66 5.12
N PRO A 87 -43.67 -21.25 6.39
CA PRO A 87 -42.32 -20.97 6.88
C PRO A 87 -41.39 -22.18 6.80
N ILE A 88 -40.12 -21.94 6.49
CA ILE A 88 -39.06 -22.95 6.45
C ILE A 88 -37.93 -22.55 7.39
N ILE A 89 -37.27 -23.52 8.02
CA ILE A 89 -36.00 -23.34 8.72
C ILE A 89 -34.91 -23.66 7.71
N VAL A 90 -34.00 -22.73 7.50
CA VAL A 90 -32.78 -22.89 6.72
C VAL A 90 -31.60 -23.06 7.66
N LEU A 91 -30.74 -24.03 7.38
CA LEU A 91 -29.48 -24.26 8.07
C LEU A 91 -28.36 -24.03 7.07
N SER A 92 -27.57 -22.98 7.26
CA SER A 92 -26.34 -22.76 6.51
C SER A 92 -25.19 -23.38 7.30
N GLU A 93 -24.56 -24.42 6.74
CA GLU A 93 -23.42 -25.12 7.34
C GLU A 93 -22.11 -24.47 6.91
N TYR A 94 -21.19 -24.32 7.87
CA TYR A 94 -19.85 -23.77 7.68
C TYR A 94 -18.83 -24.74 8.24
N GLU A 95 -17.69 -24.84 7.58
CA GLU A 95 -16.47 -25.40 8.16
C GLU A 95 -15.95 -24.46 9.26
N GLY A 96 -15.56 -25.05 10.40
CA GLY A 96 -15.12 -24.32 11.58
C GLY A 96 -13.65 -23.94 11.55
N TYR A 97 -13.32 -22.89 12.29
CA TYR A 97 -11.96 -22.52 12.62
C TYR A 97 -11.59 -23.17 13.95
N SER A 98 -10.44 -23.83 14.03
CA SER A 98 -9.85 -24.22 15.32
C SER A 98 -8.69 -23.29 15.66
N ASP A 99 -8.88 -22.43 16.65
CA ASP A 99 -7.78 -22.06 17.53
C ASP A 99 -7.98 -22.61 18.95
N GLU A 100 -6.87 -23.15 19.46
CA GLU A 100 -6.44 -23.58 20.79
C GLU A 100 -7.35 -24.28 21.81
N ASP A 101 -8.67 -24.42 21.67
CA ASP A 101 -9.45 -25.27 22.58
C ASP A 101 -10.70 -25.88 21.90
N THR A 102 -10.47 -27.00 21.22
CA THR A 102 -11.43 -28.08 20.90
C THR A 102 -12.85 -27.66 20.48
N ASP A 103 -13.07 -27.50 19.17
CA ASP A 103 -14.16 -28.23 18.50
C ASP A 103 -13.95 -28.19 16.98
N VAL A 104 -13.38 -29.27 16.43
CA VAL A 104 -13.43 -29.59 15.00
C VAL A 104 -14.91 -29.85 14.67
N GLY A 105 -15.63 -28.80 14.26
CA GLY A 105 -17.09 -28.82 14.22
C GLY A 105 -17.66 -28.11 13.01
N ARG A 106 -18.66 -28.72 12.37
CA ARG A 106 -19.54 -28.00 11.44
C ARG A 106 -20.39 -27.02 12.23
N HIS A 107 -20.31 -25.73 11.90
CA HIS A 107 -21.15 -24.72 12.53
C HIS A 107 -22.36 -24.41 11.67
N THR A 108 -23.51 -24.19 12.31
CA THR A 108 -24.76 -23.93 11.59
C THR A 108 -25.31 -22.56 11.95
N LEU A 109 -25.54 -21.72 10.95
CA LEU A 109 -26.44 -20.58 11.09
C LEU A 109 -27.86 -21.07 10.79
N GLN A 110 -28.73 -21.07 11.80
CA GLN A 110 -30.14 -21.41 11.64
C GLN A 110 -30.96 -20.14 11.45
N THR A 111 -31.83 -20.11 10.45
CA THR A 111 -32.69 -18.97 10.15
C THR A 111 -34.07 -19.45 9.75
N MET A 112 -35.12 -18.80 10.25
CA MET A 112 -36.47 -19.04 9.78
C MET A 112 -36.79 -18.07 8.65
N LEU A 113 -37.27 -18.56 7.51
CA LEU A 113 -37.76 -17.77 6.40
C LEU A 113 -39.26 -17.91 6.26
N MET A 114 -39.98 -16.78 6.33
CA MET A 114 -41.40 -16.72 6.02
C MET A 114 -41.64 -16.82 4.50
N PRO A 115 -42.85 -17.18 4.05
CA PRO A 115 -43.19 -17.20 2.62
C PRO A 115 -42.85 -15.88 1.93
N GLY A 116 -42.08 -15.96 0.84
CA GLY A 116 -41.61 -14.80 0.06
C GLY A 116 -40.37 -14.09 0.62
N GLU A 117 -39.86 -14.47 1.79
CA GLU A 117 -38.63 -13.89 2.34
C GLU A 117 -37.37 -14.47 1.69
N THR A 118 -36.32 -13.64 1.73
CA THR A 118 -35.00 -13.94 1.17
C THR A 118 -33.93 -13.72 2.25
N MET A 119 -32.98 -14.64 2.36
CA MET A 119 -31.73 -14.42 3.10
C MET A 119 -30.52 -14.58 2.18
N THR A 120 -29.46 -13.86 2.53
CA THR A 120 -28.14 -14.01 1.92
C THR A 120 -27.14 -14.36 3.02
N PRO A 121 -26.91 -15.66 3.30
CA PRO A 121 -25.91 -16.05 4.30
C PRO A 121 -24.52 -15.56 3.87
N PRO A 122 -23.64 -15.22 4.82
CA PRO A 122 -22.25 -14.91 4.48
C PRO A 122 -21.63 -16.10 3.75
N THR A 123 -20.95 -15.85 2.64
CA THR A 123 -20.20 -16.89 1.92
C THR A 123 -18.78 -17.06 2.49
N ARG A 124 -18.30 -16.03 3.20
CA ARG A 124 -17.03 -15.98 3.90
C ARG A 124 -17.29 -15.99 5.41
N GLY A 125 -17.13 -17.15 6.00
CA GLY A 125 -16.96 -17.44 7.43
C GLY A 125 -18.02 -16.96 8.42
N ILE A 126 -18.19 -17.74 9.48
CA ILE A 126 -18.83 -17.29 10.71
C ILE A 126 -17.89 -17.62 11.87
N ILE A 127 -17.83 -16.75 12.87
CA ILE A 127 -17.15 -17.06 14.13
C ILE A 127 -18.24 -17.46 15.14
N PRO A 128 -18.28 -18.73 15.58
CA PRO A 128 -19.25 -19.19 16.57
C PRO A 128 -18.69 -18.94 17.97
N THR A 129 -19.10 -17.87 18.63
CA THR A 129 -18.65 -17.60 20.02
C THR A 129 -19.78 -17.76 21.01
N ALA A 130 -19.54 -18.54 22.07
CA ALA A 130 -20.54 -18.82 23.09
C ALA A 130 -20.76 -17.65 24.06
N ASN A 131 -19.82 -16.71 24.19
CA ASN A 131 -19.86 -15.57 25.14
C ASN A 131 -18.75 -14.51 24.93
N GLN A 132 -18.54 -13.96 23.73
CA GLN A 132 -17.55 -12.88 23.56
C GLN A 132 -18.17 -11.47 23.54
N LEU A 133 -17.57 -10.54 24.29
CA LEU A 133 -17.80 -9.09 24.22
C LEU A 133 -16.93 -8.41 23.15
N HIS A 134 -16.01 -9.15 22.52
CA HIS A 134 -15.07 -8.68 21.50
C HIS A 134 -15.30 -9.44 20.19
N ALA A 135 -15.24 -8.75 19.05
CA ALA A 135 -15.66 -9.29 17.76
C ALA A 135 -14.52 -9.85 16.88
N LEU A 136 -13.27 -9.72 17.33
CA LEU A 136 -12.06 -10.01 16.55
C LEU A 136 -11.00 -10.61 17.46
N ASP A 137 -10.58 -11.84 17.16
CA ASP A 137 -9.35 -12.46 17.65
C ASP A 137 -8.27 -12.36 16.55
N GLY A 138 -7.03 -12.03 16.95
CA GLY A 138 -5.86 -11.85 16.07
C GLY A 138 -5.07 -10.56 16.35
N THR A 139 -4.11 -10.24 15.48
CA THR A 139 -3.18 -9.11 15.72
C THR A 139 -3.56 -7.88 14.90
N VAL A 140 -3.77 -6.77 15.58
CA VAL A 140 -3.97 -5.45 14.97
C VAL A 140 -2.68 -4.65 15.07
N VAL A 141 -2.14 -4.29 13.91
CA VAL A 141 -1.09 -3.29 13.80
C VAL A 141 -1.78 -1.94 13.73
N ALA A 142 -1.68 -1.15 14.80
CA ALA A 142 -2.05 0.25 14.78
C ALA A 142 -0.99 1.05 13.99
N TYR A 143 -1.28 2.33 13.71
CA TYR A 143 -0.32 3.26 13.10
C TYR A 143 0.89 3.52 14.02
N THR A 144 1.73 2.51 14.20
CA THR A 144 2.76 2.45 15.24
C THR A 144 4.12 2.04 14.71
N THR A 145 4.25 1.72 13.42
CA THR A 145 5.53 1.30 12.86
C THR A 145 6.03 2.29 11.82
N ASN A 146 7.10 2.99 12.19
CA ASN A 146 8.17 3.22 11.23
C ASN A 146 8.54 1.84 10.72
N LEU A 147 8.21 1.55 9.48
CA LEU A 147 8.72 0.38 8.79
C LEU A 147 10.24 0.55 8.75
N GLY A 148 10.96 -0.18 9.61
CA GLY A 148 12.37 0.05 9.87
C GLY A 148 12.58 0.80 11.19
N ASP A 149 13.17 0.09 12.16
CA ASP A 149 13.82 0.70 13.31
C ASP A 149 14.66 1.90 12.87
N GLY A 150 14.67 2.97 13.66
CA GLY A 150 15.32 4.24 13.34
C GLY A 150 16.86 4.18 13.35
N THR A 151 17.43 3.13 12.75
CA THR A 151 18.86 2.83 12.67
C THR A 151 19.28 2.67 11.20
N ALA A 152 20.54 3.04 10.93
CA ALA A 152 21.08 3.18 9.59
C ALA A 152 20.99 1.91 8.72
N PHE A 153 20.67 2.11 7.43
CA PHE A 153 20.93 1.31 6.22
C PHE A 153 20.91 -0.23 6.25
N GLY A 154 21.63 -0.88 7.17
CA GLY A 154 21.79 -2.33 7.21
C GLY A 154 20.55 -3.09 7.71
N THR A 155 19.52 -2.39 8.19
CA THR A 155 18.42 -2.95 8.99
C THR A 155 17.02 -2.75 8.42
N LEU A 156 16.86 -2.26 7.17
CA LEU A 156 15.54 -2.24 6.49
C LEU A 156 15.10 -3.64 6.09
N LYS A 157 14.71 -4.39 7.11
CA LYS A 157 14.44 -5.80 7.07
C LYS A 157 13.46 -6.13 8.17
N SER A 158 12.48 -6.96 7.87
CA SER A 158 11.61 -7.56 8.89
C SER A 158 12.12 -8.98 9.13
N ASP A 159 12.29 -9.34 10.40
CA ASP A 159 12.76 -10.67 10.77
C ASP A 159 11.78 -11.74 10.29
N SER A 160 12.29 -12.71 9.53
CA SER A 160 11.48 -13.86 9.12
C SER A 160 11.47 -14.98 10.16
N LEU A 161 12.34 -14.90 11.17
CA LEU A 161 12.63 -15.94 12.17
C LEU A 161 13.28 -17.21 11.58
N ALA A 162 13.53 -17.26 10.27
CA ALA A 162 14.17 -18.38 9.59
C ALA A 162 15.65 -18.12 9.35
N ASN A 163 16.43 -19.20 9.33
CA ASN A 163 17.85 -19.18 9.04
C ASN A 163 18.19 -20.08 7.85
N VAL A 164 19.27 -19.74 7.15
CA VAL A 164 19.87 -20.65 6.17
C VAL A 164 20.53 -21.83 6.90
N ASP A 165 20.36 -23.04 6.36
CA ASP A 165 21.05 -24.23 6.88
C ASP A 165 22.58 -24.05 6.79
N THR A 166 23.27 -24.55 7.80
CA THR A 166 24.73 -24.63 7.84
C THR A 166 25.23 -25.24 6.54
N ASN A 167 25.87 -24.41 5.73
CA ASN A 167 26.67 -24.72 4.53
C ASN A 167 26.06 -24.39 3.16
N ASP A 168 24.78 -24.07 3.02
CA ASP A 168 24.16 -23.93 1.68
C ASP A 168 24.56 -22.66 0.91
N LEU A 169 24.90 -21.59 1.63
CA LEU A 169 25.51 -20.38 1.05
C LEU A 169 27.03 -20.32 1.24
N SER A 170 27.61 -21.33 1.88
CA SER A 170 29.05 -21.44 2.06
C SER A 170 29.66 -22.04 0.78
N ASN A 171 30.59 -21.33 0.15
CA ASN A 171 31.42 -21.82 -0.97
C ASN A 171 30.81 -21.80 -2.38
N THR A 172 29.65 -21.17 -2.60
CA THR A 172 29.12 -20.93 -3.96
C THR A 172 28.39 -19.59 -4.07
N THR A 173 28.60 -18.88 -5.18
CA THR A 173 27.85 -17.67 -5.53
C THR A 173 26.62 -17.99 -6.39
N THR A 174 26.47 -19.24 -6.85
CA THR A 174 25.39 -19.67 -7.74
C THR A 174 24.48 -20.79 -7.19
N PRO A 175 24.27 -20.98 -5.86
CA PRO A 175 23.25 -21.89 -5.39
C PRO A 175 21.89 -21.37 -5.87
N THR A 176 21.13 -22.22 -6.55
CA THR A 176 19.75 -21.92 -6.99
C THR A 176 18.72 -22.47 -6.02
N THR A 177 19.18 -23.23 -5.02
CA THR A 177 18.39 -23.80 -3.93
C THR A 177 19.13 -23.51 -2.63
N ILE A 178 18.38 -23.11 -1.61
CA ILE A 178 18.88 -22.85 -0.26
C ILE A 178 18.04 -23.70 0.70
N GLY A 179 18.71 -24.49 1.51
CA GLY A 179 18.16 -25.19 2.66
C GLY A 179 17.98 -24.24 3.84
N LEU A 180 16.93 -24.49 4.60
CA LEU A 180 16.53 -23.76 5.77
C LEU A 180 16.84 -24.60 7.02
N ASP A 181 16.98 -23.92 8.14
CA ASP A 181 17.27 -24.50 9.45
C ASP A 181 16.19 -25.46 9.98
N SER A 182 14.96 -25.36 9.45
CA SER A 182 13.86 -26.29 9.77
C SER A 182 12.88 -26.43 8.59
N ALA A 183 12.12 -27.53 8.56
CA ALA A 183 11.06 -27.72 7.56
C ALA A 183 9.93 -26.69 7.73
N ALA A 184 9.72 -26.31 8.98
CA ALA A 184 8.75 -25.32 9.41
C ALA A 184 9.08 -23.93 8.81
N SER A 185 10.36 -23.59 8.71
CA SER A 185 10.85 -22.34 8.11
C SER A 185 10.40 -22.13 6.66
N VAL A 186 10.13 -23.19 5.89
CA VAL A 186 9.62 -23.07 4.49
C VAL A 186 8.24 -22.40 4.47
N ASN A 187 7.44 -22.56 5.52
CA ASN A 187 6.06 -22.05 5.58
C ASN A 187 5.97 -20.52 5.69
N PHE A 188 7.06 -19.83 6.01
CA PHE A 188 7.11 -18.36 5.97
C PHE A 188 7.10 -17.81 4.56
N PHE A 189 7.62 -18.55 3.59
CA PHE A 189 7.91 -18.04 2.26
C PHE A 189 6.84 -18.44 1.25
N ARG A 190 6.57 -17.54 0.29
CA ARG A 190 5.75 -17.81 -0.88
C ARG A 190 6.53 -17.49 -2.14
N VAL A 191 6.13 -18.11 -3.25
CA VAL A 191 6.70 -17.82 -4.56
C VAL A 191 6.54 -16.33 -4.88
N ASN A 192 7.64 -15.74 -5.34
CA ASN A 192 7.86 -14.31 -5.61
C ASN A 192 8.14 -13.42 -4.40
N ASP A 193 8.21 -13.95 -3.18
CA ASP A 193 8.70 -13.17 -2.05
C ASP A 193 10.13 -12.71 -2.32
N ILE A 194 10.38 -11.42 -2.10
CA ILE A 194 11.73 -10.87 -2.04
C ILE A 194 12.22 -10.96 -0.59
N ILE A 195 13.34 -11.64 -0.41
CA ILE A 195 14.01 -11.89 0.86
C ILE A 195 15.45 -11.37 0.80
N ARG A 196 16.05 -11.23 1.98
CA ARG A 196 17.42 -10.75 2.15
C ARG A 196 18.18 -11.71 3.05
N VAL A 197 19.39 -12.06 2.63
CA VAL A 197 20.37 -12.77 3.46
C VAL A 197 21.68 -11.99 3.38
N SER A 198 22.15 -11.45 4.53
CA SER A 198 23.23 -10.45 4.54
C SER A 198 22.90 -9.31 3.56
N ASP A 199 23.74 -8.99 2.58
CA ASP A 199 23.48 -7.93 1.59
C ASP A 199 22.99 -8.48 0.23
N ASP A 200 22.75 -9.78 0.13
CA ASP A 200 22.20 -10.40 -1.08
C ASP A 200 20.67 -10.40 -1.04
N ILE A 201 20.08 -9.77 -2.06
CA ILE A 201 18.64 -9.74 -2.26
C ILE A 201 18.24 -10.85 -3.22
N MET A 202 17.30 -11.66 -2.77
CA MET A 202 16.87 -12.85 -3.48
C MET A 202 15.35 -12.85 -3.70
N ARG A 203 14.90 -13.49 -4.77
CA ARG A 203 13.49 -13.81 -5.02
C ARG A 203 13.28 -15.30 -4.83
N VAL A 204 12.28 -15.66 -4.06
CA VAL A 204 11.82 -17.05 -3.95
C VAL A 204 11.15 -17.44 -5.27
N LEU A 205 11.70 -18.41 -5.98
CA LEU A 205 11.16 -18.94 -7.23
C LEU A 205 10.30 -20.17 -7.03
N GLY A 206 10.47 -20.88 -5.91
CA GLY A 206 9.72 -22.09 -5.61
C GLY A 206 9.91 -22.52 -4.16
N THR A 207 8.89 -23.15 -3.59
CA THR A 207 8.91 -23.80 -2.27
C THR A 207 8.66 -25.29 -2.44
N TYR A 208 8.79 -26.07 -1.36
CA TYR A 208 8.43 -27.49 -1.34
C TYR A 208 7.04 -27.78 -1.92
N SER A 209 6.05 -26.95 -1.56
CA SER A 209 4.65 -27.11 -1.96
C SER A 209 4.30 -26.45 -3.30
N ASP A 210 5.12 -25.50 -3.78
CA ASP A 210 4.83 -24.70 -4.97
C ASP A 210 6.14 -24.36 -5.71
N ASP A 211 6.68 -25.32 -6.49
CA ASP A 211 7.79 -25.09 -7.42
C ASP A 211 7.26 -25.08 -8.88
N PRO A 212 7.25 -23.91 -9.56
CA PRO A 212 6.74 -23.77 -10.92
C PRO A 212 7.56 -24.53 -11.97
N THR A 213 8.74 -25.04 -11.63
CA THR A 213 9.55 -25.88 -12.51
C THR A 213 9.10 -27.34 -12.53
N GLY A 214 8.22 -27.75 -11.60
CA GLY A 214 7.78 -29.13 -11.44
C GLY A 214 8.86 -30.07 -10.88
N SER A 215 10.00 -29.53 -10.43
CA SER A 215 11.05 -30.29 -9.74
C SER A 215 10.73 -30.41 -8.26
N SER A 216 10.93 -31.59 -7.66
CA SER A 216 10.77 -31.76 -6.21
C SER A 216 11.90 -31.05 -5.46
N LEU A 217 11.56 -30.10 -4.60
CA LEU A 217 12.43 -29.58 -3.55
C LEU A 217 12.28 -30.45 -2.29
N ALA A 218 13.25 -30.42 -1.38
CA ALA A 218 13.05 -30.96 -0.04
C ALA A 218 12.12 -30.04 0.78
N ASP A 219 11.48 -30.58 1.81
CA ASP A 219 10.60 -29.86 2.75
C ASP A 219 11.34 -28.82 3.61
N ILE A 220 12.67 -28.80 3.56
CA ILE A 220 13.54 -27.78 4.15
C ILE A 220 14.13 -26.82 3.11
N GLN A 221 13.68 -26.82 1.86
CA GLN A 221 14.34 -26.08 0.76
C GLN A 221 13.44 -25.06 0.08
N ILE A 222 14.06 -23.95 -0.32
CA ILE A 222 13.50 -22.97 -1.25
C ILE A 222 14.41 -22.81 -2.47
N ARG A 223 13.79 -22.58 -3.64
CA ARG A 223 14.51 -22.19 -4.86
C ARG A 223 14.56 -20.68 -4.92
N VAL A 224 15.71 -20.11 -5.29
CA VAL A 224 15.90 -18.65 -5.34
C VAL A 224 16.58 -18.16 -6.62
N GLU A 225 16.26 -16.93 -6.98
CA GLU A 225 17.05 -16.06 -7.85
C GLU A 225 17.79 -15.05 -6.97
N ARG A 226 19.09 -14.82 -7.19
CA ARG A 226 19.95 -14.02 -6.31
C ARG A 226 20.48 -12.76 -7.00
N GLY A 227 21.04 -11.81 -6.25
CA GLY A 227 21.66 -10.60 -6.81
C GLY A 227 20.66 -9.64 -7.44
N LEU A 228 19.47 -9.54 -6.86
CA LEU A 228 18.42 -8.65 -7.37
C LEU A 228 18.60 -7.21 -6.86
N PHE A 229 17.94 -6.27 -7.53
CA PHE A 229 17.92 -4.85 -7.14
C PHE A 229 19.32 -4.24 -6.95
N GLY A 230 20.28 -4.61 -7.80
CA GLY A 230 21.65 -4.08 -7.72
C GLY A 230 22.55 -4.73 -6.67
N SER A 231 22.04 -5.64 -5.84
CA SER A 231 22.86 -6.46 -4.95
C SER A 231 23.71 -7.48 -5.72
N ALA A 232 24.78 -7.97 -5.10
CA ALA A 232 25.63 -9.03 -5.66
C ALA A 232 25.40 -10.35 -4.89
N PRO A 233 25.39 -11.52 -5.56
CA PRO A 233 25.36 -12.80 -4.87
C PRO A 233 26.63 -13.01 -4.05
N GLU A 234 26.50 -13.05 -2.72
CA GLU A 234 27.64 -13.21 -1.80
C GLU A 234 27.72 -14.64 -1.24
N SER A 235 28.92 -15.13 -0.94
CA SER A 235 29.05 -16.34 -0.14
C SER A 235 29.01 -15.97 1.34
N VAL A 236 28.11 -16.59 2.08
CA VAL A 236 27.90 -16.32 3.50
C VAL A 236 28.17 -17.59 4.29
N ALA A 237 29.02 -17.50 5.31
CA ALA A 237 29.36 -18.63 6.17
C ALA A 237 28.38 -18.76 7.34
N GLY A 238 28.19 -19.99 7.84
CA GLY A 238 27.34 -20.27 9.00
C GLY A 238 25.87 -20.41 8.65
N THR A 239 25.00 -19.97 9.57
CA THR A 239 23.54 -19.98 9.48
C THR A 239 22.96 -18.57 9.44
N PRO A 240 23.23 -17.78 8.38
CA PRO A 240 22.76 -16.39 8.34
C PRO A 240 21.22 -16.32 8.42
N ASP A 241 20.73 -15.32 9.15
CA ASP A 241 19.30 -15.02 9.24
C ASP A 241 18.76 -14.61 7.87
N ILE A 242 17.51 -15.00 7.60
CA ILE A 242 16.75 -14.56 6.44
C ILE A 242 15.78 -13.47 6.89
N PHE A 243 15.64 -12.42 6.08
CA PHE A 243 14.73 -11.32 6.36
C PHE A 243 13.79 -11.05 5.19
N PHE A 244 12.59 -10.56 5.48
CA PHE A 244 11.76 -9.92 4.46
C PHE A 244 12.29 -8.52 4.17
N HIS A 245 12.39 -8.16 2.90
CA HIS A 245 12.67 -6.77 2.52
C HIS A 245 11.49 -5.86 2.89
N CYS A 246 11.76 -4.58 3.18
CA CYS A 246 10.71 -3.58 3.42
C CYS A 246 10.82 -2.32 2.55
N TYR A 247 11.79 -2.26 1.64
CA TYR A 247 12.00 -1.13 0.71
C TYR A 247 11.14 -1.23 -0.55
N ASN A 248 10.97 -0.09 -1.22
CA ASN A 248 10.22 0.01 -2.46
C ASN A 248 10.94 -0.68 -3.63
N GLU A 249 10.33 -1.70 -4.23
CA GLU A 249 10.89 -2.47 -5.35
C GLU A 249 11.12 -1.67 -6.66
N TYR A 250 10.70 -0.39 -6.73
CA TYR A 250 11.06 0.51 -7.83
C TYR A 250 12.46 1.12 -7.69
N TYR A 251 13.16 0.83 -6.59
CA TYR A 251 14.52 1.26 -6.32
C TYR A 251 15.49 0.08 -6.27
N ASP A 252 16.75 0.35 -6.63
CA ASP A 252 17.84 -0.55 -6.31
C ASP A 252 18.06 -0.54 -4.80
N TYR A 253 18.49 -1.68 -4.25
CA TYR A 253 18.81 -1.86 -2.85
C TYR A 253 19.78 -0.79 -2.35
N ASP A 254 20.88 -0.53 -3.06
CA ASP A 254 21.88 0.49 -2.66
C ASP A 254 21.46 1.93 -2.98
N ARG A 255 20.25 2.18 -3.51
CA ARG A 255 19.85 3.52 -3.88
C ARG A 255 19.49 4.36 -2.66
N ALA A 256 20.36 5.32 -2.35
CA ALA A 256 20.11 6.41 -1.42
C ALA A 256 19.76 7.71 -2.16
N LEU A 257 18.85 8.54 -1.62
CA LEU A 257 18.61 9.90 -2.15
C LEU A 257 19.81 10.83 -1.90
N GLN A 258 20.46 10.67 -0.74
CA GLN A 258 21.81 11.06 -0.33
C GLN A 258 21.88 10.89 1.19
N GLY A 259 23.04 10.54 1.75
CA GLY A 259 23.14 10.18 3.17
C GLY A 259 22.53 8.80 3.49
N ASN A 260 22.13 8.57 4.74
CA ASN A 260 21.86 7.25 5.31
C ASN A 260 20.46 6.61 5.05
N SER A 261 19.69 7.15 4.11
CA SER A 261 18.27 6.82 3.93
C SER A 261 18.00 5.93 2.70
N GLN A 262 17.61 4.68 2.95
CA GLN A 262 16.87 3.85 1.97
C GLN A 262 15.37 4.15 2.08
N LEU A 263 14.62 3.85 1.01
CA LEU A 263 13.33 4.48 0.72
C LEU A 263 12.14 3.56 1.00
N ASN A 264 11.68 3.53 2.26
CA ASN A 264 10.33 3.03 2.60
C ASN A 264 9.28 4.10 2.30
N MET A 265 9.27 4.55 1.04
CA MET A 265 8.43 5.65 0.58
C MET A 265 8.06 5.47 -0.89
N LEU A 266 7.01 6.18 -1.31
CA LEU A 266 6.65 6.29 -2.72
C LEU A 266 7.83 6.82 -3.55
N ASP A 267 7.93 6.44 -4.81
CA ASP A 267 8.97 6.96 -5.70
C ASP A 267 8.65 8.39 -6.18
N GLY A 268 9.54 8.97 -7.00
CA GLY A 268 9.31 10.30 -7.58
C GLY A 268 8.08 10.41 -8.50
N MET A 269 7.42 9.29 -8.83
CA MET A 269 6.15 9.23 -9.56
C MET A 269 4.96 8.84 -8.66
N GLY A 270 5.19 8.71 -7.35
CA GLY A 270 4.16 8.31 -6.39
C GLY A 270 3.93 6.79 -6.31
N ARG A 271 4.86 5.95 -6.79
CA ARG A 271 4.68 4.49 -6.87
C ARG A 271 5.37 3.76 -5.73
N TYR A 272 4.76 2.69 -5.24
CA TYR A 272 5.38 1.76 -4.30
C TYR A 272 4.98 0.34 -4.62
N LYS A 273 5.91 -0.59 -4.45
CA LYS A 273 5.68 -2.02 -4.62
C LYS A 273 6.47 -2.81 -3.60
N SER A 274 5.83 -3.84 -3.04
CA SER A 274 6.45 -4.85 -2.20
C SER A 274 5.82 -6.22 -2.48
N SER A 275 6.63 -7.27 -2.51
CA SER A 275 6.22 -8.66 -2.73
C SER A 275 5.65 -9.33 -1.48
N ASN A 276 5.79 -8.70 -0.31
CA ASN A 276 5.17 -9.13 0.94
C ASN A 276 4.70 -7.91 1.74
N PHE A 277 3.94 -8.12 2.82
CA PHE A 277 3.49 -7.02 3.67
C PHE A 277 4.40 -6.85 4.90
N PHE A 278 5.70 -6.69 4.67
CA PHE A 278 6.72 -6.51 5.72
C PHE A 278 6.82 -7.67 6.71
N GLY A 279 6.55 -8.88 6.23
CA GLY A 279 6.43 -10.09 7.06
C GLY A 279 5.11 -10.19 7.86
N TYR A 280 4.26 -9.16 7.89
CA TYR A 280 2.96 -9.29 8.56
C TYR A 280 2.09 -10.34 7.88
N GLY A 281 1.43 -11.16 8.69
CA GLY A 281 0.66 -12.30 8.21
C GLY A 281 1.50 -13.50 7.74
N ARG A 282 2.82 -13.51 8.00
CA ARG A 282 3.69 -14.68 7.78
C ARG A 282 3.86 -15.44 9.10
N LYS A 283 3.69 -16.76 9.06
CA LYS A 283 3.85 -17.64 10.22
C LYS A 283 4.62 -18.91 9.88
N ASN A 284 5.27 -19.44 10.91
CA ASN A 284 5.80 -20.78 10.91
C ASN A 284 4.64 -21.75 11.13
N GLY A 285 4.13 -22.36 10.05
CA GLY A 285 2.97 -23.27 10.12
C GLY A 285 3.29 -24.64 10.74
N GLU A 286 3.76 -24.70 11.98
CA GLU A 286 4.01 -25.99 12.67
C GLU A 286 2.71 -26.78 12.93
N ALA A 287 1.55 -26.11 12.90
CA ALA A 287 0.23 -26.72 12.89
C ALA A 287 -0.51 -26.37 11.58
N GLU A 288 -1.14 -27.36 10.94
CA GLU A 288 -1.87 -27.19 9.67
C GLU A 288 -3.08 -26.21 9.80
N ASP A 289 -3.46 -25.88 11.04
CA ASP A 289 -4.65 -25.14 11.45
C ASP A 289 -4.42 -23.63 11.68
N GLU A 290 -3.20 -23.11 11.51
CA GLU A 290 -2.92 -21.70 11.87
C GLU A 290 -3.40 -20.69 10.81
N THR A 291 -4.10 -19.65 11.25
CA THR A 291 -4.40 -18.47 10.40
C THR A 291 -3.14 -17.70 10.04
N PHE A 292 -3.05 -17.38 8.75
CA PHE A 292 -2.01 -16.54 8.17
C PHE A 292 -2.60 -15.57 7.14
N GLY A 293 -1.83 -14.55 6.79
CA GLY A 293 -2.20 -13.51 5.85
C GLY A 293 -2.83 -12.28 6.49
N LEU A 294 -3.35 -11.40 5.63
CA LEU A 294 -3.95 -10.12 6.00
C LEU A 294 -5.47 -10.21 5.94
N VAL A 295 -6.17 -9.48 6.80
CA VAL A 295 -7.64 -9.41 6.76
C VAL A 295 -8.09 -8.50 5.62
N PRO A 296 -8.93 -8.98 4.69
CA PRO A 296 -9.51 -8.15 3.64
C PRO A 296 -10.25 -6.94 4.22
N GLY A 297 -9.91 -5.75 3.72
CA GLY A 297 -10.52 -4.47 4.12
C GLY A 297 -9.90 -3.84 5.35
N SER A 298 -8.89 -4.47 5.97
CA SER A 298 -8.25 -3.94 7.17
C SER A 298 -7.07 -3.01 6.91
N VAL A 299 -6.48 -3.07 5.72
CA VAL A 299 -5.24 -2.34 5.39
C VAL A 299 -5.52 -0.87 5.12
N CYS A 300 -4.78 0.00 5.81
CA CYS A 300 -4.85 1.44 5.64
C CYS A 300 -3.46 2.08 5.74
N PHE A 301 -3.22 3.07 4.87
CA PHE A 301 -1.99 3.86 4.81
C PHE A 301 -2.31 5.33 5.06
N ARG A 302 -1.40 6.01 5.76
CA ARG A 302 -1.42 7.47 5.92
C ARG A 302 -0.09 8.03 5.49
N PHE A 303 -0.13 9.20 4.86
CA PHE A 303 1.04 9.79 4.23
C PHE A 303 1.45 11.07 4.94
N TYR A 304 2.74 11.31 4.97
CA TYR A 304 3.28 12.60 5.39
C TYR A 304 3.01 13.67 4.33
N SER A 305 2.76 14.89 4.80
CA SER A 305 2.74 16.09 3.97
C SER A 305 4.16 16.61 3.73
N SER A 306 4.35 17.44 2.71
CA SER A 306 5.64 18.09 2.48
C SER A 306 5.91 19.19 3.51
N ALA A 307 7.18 19.40 3.84
CA ALA A 307 7.59 20.60 4.56
C ALA A 307 7.43 21.85 3.69
N TYR A 308 7.17 22.98 4.32
CA TYR A 308 7.15 24.26 3.60
C TYR A 308 7.52 25.44 4.50
N MET A 309 7.90 26.54 3.87
CA MET A 309 8.08 27.83 4.55
C MET A 309 7.36 28.92 3.75
N ASP A 310 6.59 29.73 4.47
CA ASP A 310 5.87 30.86 3.92
C ASP A 310 6.65 32.15 4.15
N ILE A 311 6.84 32.91 3.08
CA ILE A 311 7.45 34.24 3.11
C ILE A 311 6.37 35.28 2.83
N PRO A 312 5.78 35.89 3.88
CA PRO A 312 4.82 36.99 3.70
C PRO A 312 5.52 38.20 3.08
N MET A 313 4.88 38.87 2.12
CA MET A 313 5.45 40.05 1.47
C MET A 313 5.04 41.32 2.20
N GLY A 314 5.89 42.34 2.21
CA GLY A 314 5.60 43.68 2.77
C GLY A 314 6.74 44.25 3.62
N GLY A 315 7.96 44.29 3.05
CA GLY A 315 9.19 44.79 3.69
C GLY A 315 9.15 46.20 4.29
N THR A 316 10.27 46.62 4.89
CA THR A 316 10.40 47.78 5.79
C THR A 316 10.78 49.10 5.08
N GLY A 317 10.79 49.15 3.74
CA GLY A 317 11.28 50.31 2.97
C GLY A 317 10.20 51.12 2.23
N VAL A 318 10.16 52.44 2.54
CA VAL A 318 9.62 53.68 1.88
C VAL A 318 8.31 53.64 1.03
N ALA A 319 7.93 52.52 0.44
CA ALA A 319 6.58 52.24 -0.05
C ALA A 319 5.91 51.04 0.68
N GLY A 320 6.66 50.30 1.50
CA GLY A 320 6.21 49.37 2.52
C GLY A 320 6.45 49.99 3.89
N GLY A 321 5.37 50.29 4.61
CA GLY A 321 5.41 51.00 5.88
C GLY A 321 6.16 50.25 6.98
N THR A 322 6.67 51.00 7.94
CA THR A 322 7.20 50.52 9.22
C THR A 322 6.15 49.67 9.96
N GLY A 323 6.20 48.35 9.78
CA GLY A 323 5.36 47.38 10.47
C GLY A 323 5.05 46.20 9.56
N GLY A 324 5.21 44.97 10.08
CA GLY A 324 4.98 43.70 9.36
C GLY A 324 3.65 43.72 8.61
N SER A 325 3.70 44.09 7.34
CA SER A 325 2.54 44.16 6.48
C SER A 325 2.52 42.86 5.72
N ASN A 326 1.51 42.02 5.91
CA ASN A 326 1.32 40.82 5.10
C ASN A 326 0.51 41.20 3.86
N ILE A 327 1.18 41.66 2.81
CA ILE A 327 0.59 42.04 1.53
C ILE A 327 0.29 40.76 0.73
N PRO A 328 -0.99 40.46 0.45
CA PRO A 328 -1.32 39.34 -0.41
C PRO A 328 -0.78 39.57 -1.83
N ILE A 329 -0.07 38.59 -2.36
CA ILE A 329 0.46 38.62 -3.73
C ILE A 329 -0.32 37.71 -4.68
N THR A 330 -0.26 38.06 -5.95
CA THR A 330 -0.78 37.29 -7.09
C THR A 330 0.32 37.21 -8.15
N SER A 331 0.12 36.40 -9.20
CA SER A 331 1.08 36.30 -10.30
C SER A 331 1.37 37.64 -10.99
N SER A 332 0.41 38.57 -11.00
CA SER A 332 0.55 39.91 -11.58
C SER A 332 1.08 40.97 -10.61
N THR A 333 1.29 40.63 -9.34
CA THR A 333 1.83 41.58 -8.38
C THR A 333 3.28 41.93 -8.73
N ASP A 334 3.58 43.22 -8.80
CA ASP A 334 4.94 43.73 -9.02
C ASP A 334 5.77 43.55 -7.74
N SER A 335 6.92 42.90 -7.85
CA SER A 335 7.82 42.64 -6.72
C SER A 335 8.56 43.89 -6.23
N LYS A 336 8.59 44.96 -7.04
CA LYS A 336 9.38 46.17 -6.80
C LYS A 336 10.90 45.93 -6.73
N LEU A 337 11.36 44.75 -7.16
CA LEU A 337 12.78 44.50 -7.37
C LEU A 337 13.29 45.26 -8.60
N THR A 338 14.56 45.64 -8.58
CA THR A 338 15.18 46.38 -9.69
C THR A 338 15.41 45.46 -10.88
N ALA A 339 14.89 45.81 -12.06
CA ALA A 339 15.11 45.07 -13.29
C ALA A 339 16.60 44.97 -13.65
N GLY A 340 17.05 43.79 -14.09
CA GLY A 340 18.46 43.50 -14.41
C GLY A 340 19.39 43.32 -13.22
N GLN A 341 18.92 43.51 -11.98
CA GLN A 341 19.70 43.29 -10.78
C GLN A 341 19.67 41.81 -10.38
N GLU A 342 20.81 41.29 -9.94
CA GLU A 342 20.90 39.96 -9.32
C GLU A 342 20.57 40.05 -7.82
N TYR A 343 19.67 39.17 -7.40
CA TYR A 343 19.30 38.95 -6.01
C TYR A 343 19.58 37.52 -5.58
N SER A 344 19.75 37.30 -4.28
CA SER A 344 19.93 35.95 -3.74
C SER A 344 19.25 35.74 -2.39
N LEU A 345 19.13 34.47 -2.03
CA LEU A 345 18.80 33.96 -0.70
C LEU A 345 19.57 32.67 -0.46
N ASN A 346 19.66 32.23 0.79
CA ASN A 346 20.15 30.89 1.11
C ASN A 346 18.96 29.96 1.31
N LEU A 347 19.01 28.78 0.70
CA LEU A 347 18.00 27.72 0.80
C LEU A 347 18.65 26.48 1.40
N THR A 348 18.00 25.91 2.41
CA THR A 348 18.21 24.53 2.84
C THR A 348 16.92 23.76 2.55
N CYS A 349 17.03 22.70 1.75
CA CYS A 349 15.94 21.78 1.45
C CYS A 349 16.27 20.38 1.98
N ASP A 350 15.39 19.81 2.79
CA ASP A 350 15.56 18.48 3.39
C ASP A 350 16.93 18.33 4.07
N ASP A 351 17.69 17.28 3.74
CA ASP A 351 19.00 16.97 4.31
C ASP A 351 20.17 17.67 3.57
N SER A 352 19.88 18.64 2.70
CA SER A 352 20.92 19.45 2.06
C SER A 352 21.64 20.37 3.05
N SER A 353 22.82 20.85 2.64
CA SER A 353 23.44 22.01 3.28
C SER A 353 22.92 23.31 2.68
N ALA A 354 22.97 24.39 3.47
CA ALA A 354 22.56 25.72 3.02
C ALA A 354 23.28 26.12 1.71
N THR A 355 22.49 26.48 0.70
CA THR A 355 22.97 26.78 -0.65
C THR A 355 22.45 28.14 -1.09
N THR A 356 23.33 29.00 -1.59
CA THR A 356 22.93 30.29 -2.17
C THR A 356 22.22 30.07 -3.51
N ILE A 357 20.97 30.50 -3.57
CA ILE A 357 20.17 30.56 -4.78
C ILE A 357 20.15 32.01 -5.26
N SER A 358 20.81 32.27 -6.39
CA SER A 358 20.78 33.58 -7.05
C SER A 358 19.84 33.57 -8.25
N PHE A 359 19.20 34.70 -8.50
CA PHE A 359 18.41 34.94 -9.71
C PHE A 359 18.53 36.41 -10.14
N THR A 360 18.50 36.66 -11.44
CA THR A 360 18.48 38.02 -12.00
C THR A 360 17.05 38.38 -12.39
N VAL A 361 16.58 39.54 -11.93
CA VAL A 361 15.27 40.07 -12.34
C VAL A 361 15.33 40.40 -13.83
N ASP A 362 14.35 39.92 -14.58
CA ASP A 362 14.29 40.17 -16.01
C ASP A 362 14.13 41.67 -16.31
N SER A 363 14.67 42.14 -17.43
CA SER A 363 14.55 43.54 -17.84
C SER A 363 13.10 43.96 -18.05
N ASP A 364 12.24 43.01 -18.45
CA ASP A 364 10.89 43.29 -18.94
C ASP A 364 9.78 42.70 -18.03
N ASN A 365 10.15 41.94 -16.99
CA ASN A 365 9.18 41.38 -16.04
C ASN A 365 9.67 41.43 -14.58
N THR A 366 9.18 42.41 -13.81
CA THR A 366 9.41 42.54 -12.37
C THR A 366 8.29 41.90 -11.52
N THR A 367 7.32 41.21 -12.12
CA THR A 367 6.19 40.59 -11.38
C THR A 367 6.54 39.20 -10.86
N PHE A 368 5.79 38.70 -9.88
CA PHE A 368 6.02 37.37 -9.31
C PHE A 368 5.82 36.24 -10.33
N GLY A 369 4.84 36.35 -11.22
CA GLY A 369 4.48 35.31 -12.18
C GLY A 369 4.83 35.63 -13.64
N GLY A 370 4.40 34.75 -14.55
CA GLY A 370 4.74 34.81 -15.97
C GLY A 370 6.06 34.11 -16.30
N VAL A 371 6.36 33.98 -17.60
CA VAL A 371 7.48 33.16 -18.12
C VAL A 371 8.84 33.62 -17.57
N SER A 372 9.07 34.93 -17.42
CA SER A 372 10.32 35.46 -16.81
C SER A 372 10.10 36.05 -15.41
N GLY A 373 8.98 35.75 -14.75
CA GLY A 373 8.68 36.30 -13.43
C GLY A 373 9.57 35.72 -12.34
N ILE A 374 9.57 36.37 -11.17
CA ILE A 374 10.44 36.03 -10.04
C ILE A 374 10.32 34.55 -9.64
N ILE A 375 9.10 34.00 -9.61
CA ILE A 375 8.87 32.60 -9.22
C ILE A 375 9.49 31.63 -10.23
N ASN A 376 9.36 31.90 -11.53
CA ASN A 376 9.95 31.01 -12.54
C ASN A 376 11.49 31.05 -12.45
N LYS A 377 12.08 32.25 -12.28
CA LYS A 377 13.53 32.40 -12.11
C LYS A 377 14.06 31.67 -10.88
N LEU A 378 13.36 31.75 -9.75
CA LEU A 378 13.72 30.99 -8.54
C LEU A 378 13.65 29.49 -8.78
N ASN A 379 12.55 28.99 -9.37
CA ASN A 379 12.41 27.56 -9.68
C ASN A 379 13.48 27.06 -10.67
N GLU A 380 13.86 27.85 -11.68
CA GLU A 380 14.94 27.54 -12.62
C GLU A 380 16.31 27.45 -11.91
N ALA A 381 16.60 28.39 -11.00
CA ALA A 381 17.83 28.40 -10.21
C ALA A 381 17.91 27.20 -9.27
N ILE A 382 16.81 26.88 -8.57
CA ILE A 382 16.71 25.69 -7.70
C ILE A 382 16.88 24.42 -8.53
N LEU A 383 16.17 24.29 -9.66
CA LEU A 383 16.28 23.12 -10.52
C LEU A 383 17.71 22.90 -11.02
N THR A 384 18.41 23.98 -11.37
CA THR A 384 19.81 23.92 -11.77
C THR A 384 20.70 23.41 -10.64
N ALA A 385 20.52 23.94 -9.42
CA ALA A 385 21.25 23.47 -8.24
C ALA A 385 20.98 21.98 -7.94
N THR A 386 19.70 21.56 -7.99
CA THR A 386 19.28 20.18 -7.74
C THR A 386 19.85 19.18 -8.75
N ARG A 387 20.13 19.60 -10.00
CA ARG A 387 20.63 18.70 -11.06
C ARG A 387 22.15 18.72 -11.22
N THR A 388 22.85 19.61 -10.53
CA THR A 388 24.30 19.77 -10.66
C THR A 388 25.01 18.88 -9.65
N VAL A 389 25.68 17.82 -10.13
CA VAL A 389 26.48 16.93 -9.28
C VAL A 389 27.52 17.74 -8.49
N GLY A 390 27.60 17.51 -7.18
CA GLY A 390 28.49 18.22 -6.27
C GLY A 390 27.94 19.55 -5.73
N ASN A 391 26.76 20.00 -6.17
CA ASN A 391 26.02 21.05 -5.48
C ASN A 391 25.40 20.49 -4.19
N ALA A 392 25.30 21.30 -3.14
CA ALA A 392 24.72 20.88 -1.87
C ALA A 392 23.21 20.57 -1.94
N LEU A 393 22.49 21.13 -2.91
CA LEU A 393 21.10 20.78 -3.22
C LEU A 393 20.95 19.63 -4.22
N PHE A 394 22.03 19.01 -4.69
CA PHE A 394 21.93 17.91 -5.66
C PHE A 394 20.95 16.85 -5.12
N GLY A 395 19.95 16.43 -5.92
CA GLY A 395 18.94 15.46 -5.48
C GLY A 395 17.86 15.98 -4.51
N TYR A 396 18.03 17.16 -3.91
CA TYR A 396 17.07 17.83 -3.02
C TYR A 396 16.38 18.98 -3.75
N SER A 397 15.06 18.93 -3.85
CA SER A 397 14.28 19.86 -4.66
C SER A 397 13.13 20.44 -3.88
N CYS A 398 12.83 21.71 -4.15
CA CYS A 398 11.62 22.35 -3.68
C CYS A 398 10.96 23.12 -4.83
N THR A 399 9.69 23.43 -4.64
CA THR A 399 8.88 24.23 -5.57
C THR A 399 8.52 25.55 -4.91
N VAL A 400 8.70 26.64 -5.64
CA VAL A 400 8.27 27.98 -5.24
C VAL A 400 6.95 28.31 -5.93
N SER A 401 5.95 28.76 -5.18
CA SER A 401 4.64 29.13 -5.72
C SER A 401 3.92 30.16 -4.85
N ILE A 402 2.77 30.67 -5.31
CA ILE A 402 1.90 31.51 -4.49
C ILE A 402 0.79 30.63 -3.91
N VAL A 403 0.70 30.57 -2.59
CA VAL A 403 -0.35 29.83 -1.87
C VAL A 403 -1.01 30.75 -0.86
N GLY A 404 -2.33 30.90 -0.93
CA GLY A 404 -3.08 31.77 -0.01
C GLY A 404 -2.66 33.25 -0.05
N GLY A 405 -2.08 33.71 -1.16
CA GLY A 405 -1.56 35.08 -1.30
C GLY A 405 -0.15 35.29 -0.73
N VAL A 406 0.58 34.22 -0.39
CA VAL A 406 1.94 34.28 0.17
C VAL A 406 2.90 33.50 -0.73
N LEU A 407 4.17 33.91 -0.78
CA LEU A 407 5.21 33.14 -1.46
C LEU A 407 5.58 31.93 -0.61
N ARG A 408 5.40 30.72 -1.15
CA ARG A 408 5.67 29.47 -0.45
C ARG A 408 6.78 28.70 -1.15
N PHE A 409 7.74 28.24 -0.36
CA PHE A 409 8.72 27.22 -0.74
C PHE A 409 8.26 25.89 -0.16
N THR A 410 8.01 24.89 -0.99
CA THR A 410 7.52 23.56 -0.57
C THR A 410 8.52 22.50 -0.99
N SER A 411 8.97 21.68 -0.05
CA SER A 411 9.83 20.53 -0.37
C SER A 411 9.10 19.56 -1.31
N ASN A 412 9.83 18.95 -2.23
CA ASN A 412 9.29 17.89 -3.09
C ASN A 412 9.45 16.49 -2.46
N SER A 413 9.88 16.41 -1.19
CA SER A 413 9.85 15.21 -0.37
C SER A 413 8.74 15.28 0.68
N HIS A 414 8.32 14.12 1.18
CA HIS A 414 7.41 14.02 2.32
C HIS A 414 7.95 13.01 3.32
N LEU A 415 9.19 13.22 3.74
CA LEU A 415 9.87 12.40 4.73
C LEU A 415 9.51 12.87 6.14
N SER A 416 9.30 11.92 7.04
CA SER A 416 9.09 12.18 8.47
C SER A 416 10.32 12.89 9.07
N PRO A 417 10.12 13.78 10.06
CA PRO A 417 11.25 14.34 10.79
C PRO A 417 11.89 13.22 11.63
N HIS A 418 13.06 12.76 11.23
CA HIS A 418 13.85 11.80 12.01
C HIS A 418 15.07 12.52 12.60
N ASP A 419 15.55 12.07 13.75
CA ASP A 419 16.73 12.57 14.50
C ASP A 419 16.85 14.07 14.82
N GLY A 420 15.84 14.89 14.53
CA GLY A 420 15.81 16.32 14.85
C GLY A 420 16.57 17.20 13.86
N THR A 421 17.30 16.62 12.91
CA THR A 421 18.03 17.31 11.84
C THR A 421 17.58 16.90 10.45
N ASN A 422 17.12 15.65 10.28
CA ASN A 422 16.87 15.04 8.99
C ASN A 422 15.37 14.82 8.68
N GLY A 423 15.04 14.71 7.39
CA GLY A 423 13.68 14.59 6.88
C GLY A 423 13.23 15.80 6.05
N SER A 424 11.95 15.83 5.66
CA SER A 424 11.47 16.92 4.80
C SER A 424 11.57 18.26 5.52
N LYS A 425 12.18 19.25 4.87
CA LYS A 425 12.51 20.54 5.50
C LYS A 425 12.66 21.65 4.46
N ILE A 426 12.28 22.86 4.85
CA ILE A 426 12.62 24.09 4.12
C ILE A 426 13.10 25.11 5.14
N LEU A 427 14.33 25.59 4.98
CA LEU A 427 14.82 26.80 5.65
C LEU A 427 15.24 27.81 4.60
N ILE A 428 14.86 29.06 4.83
CA ILE A 428 15.28 30.19 4.04
C ILE A 428 16.06 31.12 4.97
N GLU A 429 17.21 31.59 4.49
CA GLU A 429 18.12 32.46 5.23
C GLU A 429 18.63 33.57 4.31
N ASP A 430 19.31 34.56 4.91
CA ASP A 430 19.97 35.64 4.19
C ASP A 430 20.99 35.09 3.17
N GLY A 431 20.91 35.57 1.94
CA GLY A 431 21.81 35.16 0.87
C GLY A 431 23.25 35.65 1.06
N ALA A 432 24.21 34.80 0.69
CA ALA A 432 25.65 35.12 0.78
C ALA A 432 26.28 35.65 -0.53
N GLY A 433 25.53 35.67 -1.65
CA GLY A 433 25.98 36.16 -2.97
C GLY A 433 25.11 37.30 -3.51
N GLY A 434 25.62 38.14 -4.43
CA GLY A 434 24.81 39.22 -5.03
C GLY A 434 24.15 40.17 -4.01
N THR A 435 22.94 40.69 -4.32
CA THR A 435 22.14 41.49 -3.38
C THR A 435 21.16 40.59 -2.63
N ASN A 436 21.25 40.50 -1.30
CA ASN A 436 20.31 39.68 -0.53
C ASN A 436 18.87 40.23 -0.64
N VAL A 437 17.93 39.37 -1.05
CA VAL A 437 16.52 39.72 -1.26
C VAL A 437 15.73 39.81 0.05
N LEU A 438 16.21 39.19 1.14
CA LEU A 438 15.50 39.10 2.41
C LEU A 438 16.01 40.08 3.47
N THR A 439 16.46 41.25 3.03
CA THR A 439 16.95 42.34 3.91
C THR A 439 15.85 43.26 4.42
N GLY A 440 14.61 43.10 3.92
CA GLY A 440 13.51 44.04 4.14
C GLY A 440 13.59 45.33 3.29
N ALA A 441 14.71 45.56 2.59
CA ALA A 441 14.91 46.73 1.73
C ALA A 441 14.80 46.41 0.22
N ALA A 442 14.79 45.13 -0.16
CA ALA A 442 14.70 44.70 -1.55
C ALA A 442 13.24 44.59 -2.01
N GLY A 443 12.75 45.62 -2.70
CA GLY A 443 11.39 45.65 -3.21
C GLY A 443 10.35 45.48 -2.09
N ILE A 444 9.40 44.56 -2.28
CA ILE A 444 8.41 44.22 -1.24
C ILE A 444 8.81 42.99 -0.40
N PHE A 445 9.98 42.39 -0.61
CA PHE A 445 10.40 41.24 0.18
C PHE A 445 10.69 41.65 1.63
N PRO A 446 10.32 40.80 2.62
CA PRO A 446 10.52 41.11 4.02
C PRO A 446 11.99 40.95 4.44
N ASP A 447 12.30 41.40 5.65
CA ASP A 447 13.48 40.91 6.37
C ASP A 447 13.22 39.45 6.77
N ILE A 448 14.21 38.55 6.65
CA ILE A 448 14.05 37.14 7.01
C ILE A 448 13.57 36.95 8.46
N ASN A 449 13.93 37.85 9.38
CA ASN A 449 13.49 37.83 10.78
C ASN A 449 11.97 38.04 10.95
N ASN A 450 11.28 38.53 9.90
CA ASN A 450 9.83 38.67 9.85
C ASN A 450 9.13 37.51 9.12
N SER A 451 9.87 36.47 8.70
CA SER A 451 9.30 35.28 8.07
C SER A 451 8.60 34.37 9.09
N ILE A 452 7.68 33.54 8.60
CA ILE A 452 6.99 32.56 9.43
C ILE A 452 7.92 31.35 9.62
N ALA A 453 7.91 30.79 10.83
CA ALA A 453 8.67 29.58 11.11
C ALA A 453 8.35 28.47 10.10
N PRO A 454 9.37 27.72 9.63
CA PRO A 454 9.18 26.54 8.79
C PRO A 454 8.13 25.59 9.36
N VAL A 455 7.24 25.13 8.49
CA VAL A 455 6.24 24.12 8.82
C VAL A 455 6.80 22.75 8.49
N LYS A 456 6.88 21.92 9.53
CA LYS A 456 7.36 20.54 9.44
C LYS A 456 6.33 19.65 8.74
N PRO A 457 6.78 18.57 8.10
CA PRO A 457 5.89 17.57 7.51
C PRO A 457 5.04 16.94 8.64
N ILE A 458 3.75 16.79 8.39
CA ILE A 458 2.81 16.14 9.31
C ILE A 458 2.13 14.94 8.66
N ILE A 459 1.93 13.88 9.41
CA ILE A 459 1.13 12.72 8.99
C ILE A 459 -0.35 13.12 8.92
N SER A 460 -1.05 12.63 7.91
CA SER A 460 -2.50 12.86 7.78
C SER A 460 -3.25 12.32 9.02
N PRO A 461 -4.17 13.10 9.64
CA PRO A 461 -4.90 12.65 10.81
C PRO A 461 -5.88 11.52 10.44
N VAL A 462 -6.12 10.59 11.35
CA VAL A 462 -7.08 9.48 11.15
C VAL A 462 -8.53 9.99 11.04
N SER A 463 -8.84 11.09 11.73
CA SER A 463 -10.17 11.68 11.76
C SER A 463 -10.12 13.20 11.59
N ILE A 464 -11.11 13.76 10.91
CA ILE A 464 -11.36 15.19 10.84
C ILE A 464 -12.38 15.56 11.92
N TYR A 465 -12.08 16.60 12.67
CA TYR A 465 -12.98 17.19 13.65
C TYR A 465 -13.69 18.39 13.05
N ASP A 466 -15.02 18.38 13.07
CA ASP A 466 -15.85 19.52 12.68
C ASP A 466 -16.16 20.38 13.92
N PRO A 467 -15.67 21.62 14.00
CA PRO A 467 -15.89 22.48 15.16
C PRO A 467 -17.33 23.03 15.27
N ILE A 468 -18.15 22.91 14.23
CA ILE A 468 -19.55 23.38 14.24
C ILE A 468 -20.47 22.28 14.80
N THR A 469 -20.34 21.05 14.28
CA THR A 469 -21.15 19.91 14.71
C THR A 469 -20.53 19.12 15.85
N TYR A 470 -19.27 19.40 16.20
CA TYR A 470 -18.46 18.65 17.16
C TYR A 470 -18.27 17.17 16.78
N ALA A 471 -18.59 16.82 15.52
CA ALA A 471 -18.48 15.45 15.02
C ALA A 471 -17.03 15.11 14.64
N LYS A 472 -16.65 13.85 14.84
CA LYS A 472 -15.41 13.27 14.30
C LYS A 472 -15.78 12.31 13.19
N THR A 473 -15.21 12.52 12.01
CA THR A 473 -15.40 11.65 10.85
C THR A 473 -14.06 11.11 10.37
N PRO A 474 -13.98 9.86 9.89
CA PRO A 474 -12.74 9.34 9.31
C PRO A 474 -12.23 10.21 8.17
N ASN A 475 -10.92 10.46 8.13
CA ASN A 475 -10.28 11.26 7.09
C ASN A 475 -10.07 10.47 5.79
N MET A 476 -11.15 9.99 5.18
CA MET A 476 -11.09 9.11 4.00
C MET A 476 -10.38 9.75 2.80
N ALA A 477 -10.30 11.08 2.73
CA ALA A 477 -9.61 11.81 1.66
C ALA A 477 -8.08 11.85 1.84
N GLY A 478 -7.60 11.77 3.08
CA GLY A 478 -6.16 11.81 3.41
C GLY A 478 -5.52 10.43 3.62
N MET A 479 -6.28 9.35 3.44
CA MET A 479 -5.83 7.98 3.69
C MET A 479 -6.02 7.10 2.46
N CYS A 480 -5.10 6.16 2.24
CA CYS A 480 -5.29 5.08 1.26
C CYS A 480 -5.77 3.84 2.02
N TYR A 481 -6.83 3.19 1.57
CA TYR A 481 -7.42 2.05 2.26
C TYR A 481 -7.77 0.93 1.29
N ASP A 482 -7.73 -0.31 1.76
CA ASP A 482 -8.23 -1.45 1.01
C ASP A 482 -9.75 -1.57 1.09
N ASN A 483 -10.40 -1.94 -0.01
CA ASN A 483 -11.84 -2.12 -0.09
C ASN A 483 -12.33 -3.54 0.24
N GLY A 484 -11.44 -4.46 0.63
CA GLY A 484 -11.78 -5.86 0.92
C GLY A 484 -11.87 -6.77 -0.32
N PHE A 485 -11.61 -6.21 -1.51
CA PHE A 485 -11.61 -6.91 -2.79
C PHE A 485 -10.24 -6.85 -3.50
N GLY A 486 -9.18 -6.57 -2.74
CA GLY A 486 -7.80 -6.50 -3.22
C GLY A 486 -7.47 -5.22 -3.97
N SER A 487 -8.26 -4.16 -3.80
CA SER A 487 -8.03 -2.85 -4.44
C SER A 487 -7.76 -1.78 -3.39
N LEU A 488 -6.64 -1.10 -3.52
CA LEU A 488 -6.28 0.05 -2.70
C LEU A 488 -6.93 1.32 -3.27
N ILE A 489 -7.57 2.11 -2.42
CA ILE A 489 -8.37 3.29 -2.75
C ILE A 489 -7.79 4.52 -2.08
N TYR A 490 -7.52 5.57 -2.86
CA TYR A 490 -7.09 6.88 -2.38
C TYR A 490 -7.81 7.98 -3.17
N GLY A 491 -8.30 9.03 -2.49
CA GLY A 491 -9.05 10.11 -3.14
C GLY A 491 -10.31 9.63 -3.90
N GLY A 492 -10.88 8.48 -3.52
CA GLY A 492 -12.03 7.86 -4.19
C GLY A 492 -11.71 7.07 -5.46
N ALA A 493 -10.44 6.98 -5.85
CA ALA A 493 -9.99 6.20 -7.02
C ALA A 493 -9.18 4.97 -6.58
N SER A 494 -9.22 3.91 -7.39
CA SER A 494 -8.31 2.77 -7.19
C SER A 494 -6.91 3.19 -7.63
N VAL A 495 -5.95 3.03 -6.72
CA VAL A 495 -4.54 3.42 -6.89
C VAL A 495 -3.60 2.23 -6.88
N GLY A 496 -4.10 1.03 -6.59
CA GLY A 496 -3.24 -0.13 -6.39
C GLY A 496 -4.00 -1.39 -6.07
N ARG A 497 -3.26 -2.45 -5.77
CA ARG A 497 -3.78 -3.78 -5.41
C ARG A 497 -3.03 -4.38 -4.25
N ILE A 498 -3.67 -5.33 -3.58
CA ILE A 498 -3.10 -6.11 -2.50
C ILE A 498 -3.54 -7.57 -2.60
N ASN A 499 -2.61 -8.48 -2.36
CA ASN A 499 -2.85 -9.90 -2.16
C ASN A 499 -2.85 -10.18 -0.65
N TYR A 500 -3.96 -10.67 -0.12
CA TYR A 500 -4.12 -10.95 1.30
C TYR A 500 -3.32 -12.17 1.80
N GLU A 501 -2.96 -13.07 0.89
CA GLU A 501 -2.25 -14.30 1.23
C GLU A 501 -0.75 -14.09 1.25
N SER A 502 -0.19 -13.49 0.19
CA SER A 502 1.24 -13.20 0.14
C SER A 502 1.61 -11.88 0.81
N GLY A 503 0.64 -11.00 1.02
CA GLY A 503 0.89 -9.62 1.43
C GLY A 503 1.46 -8.75 0.32
N ALA A 504 1.67 -9.29 -0.89
CA ALA A 504 2.19 -8.51 -2.02
C ALA A 504 1.23 -7.36 -2.35
N PHE A 505 1.77 -6.16 -2.50
CA PHE A 505 0.97 -5.00 -2.86
C PHE A 505 1.73 -4.02 -3.73
N ASP A 506 0.97 -3.25 -4.49
CA ASP A 506 1.48 -2.15 -5.29
C ASP A 506 0.49 -0.98 -5.22
N MET A 507 1.02 0.24 -5.24
CA MET A 507 0.20 1.46 -5.31
C MET A 507 0.89 2.55 -6.13
N THR A 508 0.09 3.44 -6.71
CA THR A 508 0.51 4.63 -7.45
C THR A 508 -0.39 5.80 -7.08
N ILE A 509 0.16 6.75 -6.31
CA ILE A 509 -0.50 7.99 -5.90
C ILE A 509 0.34 9.16 -6.41
N SER A 510 0.10 9.56 -7.65
CA SER A 510 0.91 10.58 -8.33
C SER A 510 0.91 11.96 -7.66
N SER A 511 -0.06 12.22 -6.77
CA SER A 511 -0.13 13.45 -5.97
C SER A 511 0.77 13.44 -4.73
N LEU A 512 1.41 12.31 -4.41
CA LEU A 512 2.28 12.15 -3.24
C LEU A 512 3.64 11.52 -3.62
N PRO A 513 4.40 12.12 -4.58
CA PRO A 513 5.73 11.60 -4.91
C PRO A 513 6.65 11.68 -3.69
N ASN A 514 7.58 10.72 -3.54
CA ASN A 514 8.55 10.70 -2.45
C ASN A 514 7.92 10.79 -1.04
N SER A 515 6.73 10.22 -0.87
CA SER A 515 6.03 10.27 0.42
C SER A 515 6.28 9.03 1.25
N GLU A 516 6.75 9.25 2.47
CA GLU A 516 6.74 8.27 3.53
C GLU A 516 5.29 8.03 4.01
N PHE A 517 5.06 6.84 4.54
CA PHE A 517 3.76 6.43 5.01
C PHE A 517 3.83 5.57 6.27
N GLU A 518 2.76 5.63 7.05
CA GLU A 518 2.46 4.71 8.15
C GLU A 518 1.38 3.73 7.69
N ILE A 519 1.41 2.52 8.25
CA ILE A 519 0.44 1.46 7.97
C ILE A 519 -0.40 1.13 9.20
N SER A 520 -1.60 0.63 8.96
CA SER A 520 -2.41 -0.10 9.93
C SER A 520 -3.08 -1.26 9.20
N LEU A 521 -3.19 -2.40 9.89
CA LEU A 521 -3.79 -3.61 9.34
C LEU A 521 -4.24 -4.56 10.45
N ALA A 522 -5.05 -5.55 10.09
CA ALA A 522 -5.27 -6.74 10.90
C ALA A 522 -4.72 -7.96 10.15
N HIS A 523 -4.02 -8.83 10.87
CA HIS A 523 -3.47 -10.08 10.35
C HIS A 523 -3.65 -11.20 11.37
N ASP A 524 -3.48 -12.44 10.92
CA ASP A 524 -3.58 -13.63 11.77
C ASP A 524 -4.91 -13.71 12.52
N THR A 525 -6.00 -13.41 11.79
CA THR A 525 -7.37 -13.56 12.27
C THR A 525 -8.04 -14.68 11.47
N PRO A 526 -9.16 -15.25 11.95
CA PRO A 526 -9.97 -16.22 11.18
C PRO A 526 -10.42 -15.74 9.79
N PHE A 527 -10.41 -14.42 9.54
CA PHE A 527 -10.75 -13.81 8.25
C PHE A 527 -9.53 -13.44 7.40
N ALA A 528 -8.32 -13.78 7.83
CA ALA A 528 -7.08 -13.42 7.15
C ALA A 528 -6.78 -14.33 5.95
N GLY A 529 -5.99 -13.79 5.02
CA GLY A 529 -5.49 -14.54 3.88
C GLY A 529 -6.53 -14.73 2.76
N LYS A 530 -6.17 -15.57 1.79
CA LYS A 530 -7.13 -16.16 0.87
C LYS A 530 -7.50 -17.52 1.43
N LEU A 531 -8.79 -17.77 1.58
CA LEU A 531 -9.31 -19.11 1.88
C LEU A 531 -8.83 -20.03 0.74
N ASP A 532 -7.80 -20.84 1.01
CA ASP A 532 -7.29 -21.81 0.06
C ASP A 532 -8.40 -22.83 -0.20
N THR A 533 -8.71 -23.05 -1.48
CA THR A 533 -9.72 -24.03 -1.90
C THR A 533 -9.36 -25.47 -1.52
N ALA A 534 -8.11 -25.73 -1.14
CA ALA A 534 -7.63 -27.05 -0.71
C ALA A 534 -7.41 -27.18 0.81
N LYS A 535 -7.59 -26.12 1.61
CA LYS A 535 -7.47 -26.21 3.07
C LYS A 535 -8.78 -26.70 3.68
N GLU A 536 -8.72 -27.78 4.45
CA GLU A 536 -9.87 -28.37 5.15
C GLU A 536 -10.46 -27.44 6.23
N ASP A 537 -9.72 -26.39 6.64
CA ASP A 537 -10.09 -25.47 7.72
C ASP A 537 -10.45 -24.06 7.24
N THR A 538 -11.09 -23.95 6.08
CA THR A 538 -11.59 -22.64 5.63
C THR A 538 -12.96 -22.38 6.20
N SER A 539 -13.16 -21.22 6.82
CA SER A 539 -14.48 -20.72 7.20
C SER A 539 -15.29 -20.38 5.93
N THR A 540 -15.74 -21.39 5.20
CA THR A 540 -16.58 -21.28 4.01
C THR A 540 -17.89 -22.01 4.23
N ILE A 541 -18.94 -21.55 3.55
CA ILE A 541 -20.22 -22.25 3.58
C ILE A 541 -20.10 -23.57 2.79
N THR A 542 -20.45 -24.68 3.43
CA THR A 542 -20.27 -26.05 2.89
C THR A 542 -21.58 -26.70 2.46
N ALA A 543 -22.71 -26.27 3.03
CA ALA A 543 -24.02 -26.74 2.60
C ALA A 543 -25.14 -25.79 3.02
N ILE A 544 -26.27 -25.92 2.33
CA ILE A 544 -27.54 -25.34 2.79
C ILE A 544 -28.55 -26.47 2.90
N HIS A 545 -29.11 -26.61 4.08
CA HIS A 545 -30.20 -27.52 4.37
C HIS A 545 -31.46 -26.76 4.72
N ALA A 546 -32.61 -27.39 4.54
CA ALA A 546 -33.88 -26.82 4.96
C ALA A 546 -34.78 -27.87 5.62
N ASN A 547 -35.63 -27.40 6.53
CA ASN A 547 -36.69 -28.18 7.14
C ASN A 547 -37.97 -27.33 7.24
N VAL A 548 -39.13 -27.98 7.34
CA VAL A 548 -40.42 -27.32 7.60
C VAL A 548 -40.87 -27.73 8.98
N ILE A 549 -41.44 -26.81 9.77
CA ILE A 549 -41.95 -27.14 11.12
C ILE A 549 -43.31 -27.85 11.03
N ASN A 550 -44.07 -27.58 9.96
CA ASN A 550 -45.35 -28.21 9.69
C ASN A 550 -45.16 -29.62 9.12
N ASN A 551 -45.58 -30.63 9.89
CA ASN A 551 -45.46 -32.05 9.51
C ASN A 551 -46.47 -32.53 8.46
N ASN A 552 -47.42 -31.69 8.05
CA ASN A 552 -48.48 -32.04 7.11
C ASN A 552 -48.40 -31.27 5.78
N ILE A 553 -47.51 -30.27 5.68
CA ILE A 553 -47.43 -29.39 4.50
C ILE A 553 -45.97 -29.27 4.06
N THR A 554 -45.73 -29.52 2.77
CA THR A 554 -44.42 -29.35 2.13
C THR A 554 -44.14 -27.87 1.87
N GLY A 555 -42.96 -27.40 2.26
CA GLY A 555 -42.42 -26.08 1.93
C GLY A 555 -41.67 -26.10 0.60
N LYS A 556 -41.21 -24.94 0.13
CA LYS A 556 -40.41 -24.88 -1.10
C LYS A 556 -39.34 -23.80 -0.98
N VAL A 557 -38.12 -24.14 -1.37
CA VAL A 557 -36.96 -23.24 -1.31
C VAL A 557 -36.30 -23.15 -2.68
N ASN A 558 -35.89 -21.94 -3.04
CA ASN A 558 -35.06 -21.66 -4.21
C ASN A 558 -33.72 -21.11 -3.71
N VAL A 559 -32.62 -21.74 -4.13
CA VAL A 559 -31.25 -21.33 -3.80
C VAL A 559 -30.53 -20.95 -5.08
N LYS A 560 -29.96 -19.75 -5.10
CA LYS A 560 -29.13 -19.25 -6.20
C LYS A 560 -27.71 -19.04 -5.69
N VAL A 561 -26.74 -19.59 -6.42
CA VAL A 561 -25.30 -19.47 -6.16
C VAL A 561 -24.70 -18.65 -7.29
N PHE A 562 -23.89 -17.64 -6.96
CA PHE A 562 -23.31 -16.69 -7.92
C PHE A 562 -21.79 -16.79 -8.01
#